data_AF-A0A445DL86-F1
#
_entry.id   AF-A0A445DL86-F1
#
_cell.length_a   1.000
_cell.length_b   1.000
_cell.length_c   1.000
_cell.angle_alpha   90.00
_cell.angle_beta   90.00
_cell.angle_gamma   90.00
#
_symmetry.space_group_name_H-M   'P 1'
#
loop_
_entity.id
_entity.type
_entity.pdbx_description
1 polymer ?
#
loop_
_entity_poly.entity_id
_entity_poly.type
_entity_poly.pdbx_seq_one_letter_code
_entity_poly.pdbx_strand_id
1 'polypeptide(L)'
;MATGDDYNIDDLFREAQSRWLKPVEVMYILQNHDKYQFTQEPPQQPTSGSLFLFNRRVLRFFRRDGHNWRKKKDGRTVGEAHERLKVGTVEALNCYYAHGEQNPTFQRRSYWMLDPAYEHIVLVHYRETSEVTLHNLILDKHDNSTLSY
;
A
#
# COMPACT_ATOMS: atom_id res chain seq x y z
N MET A 1 -12.56 -19.97 -12.85
CA MET A 1 -13.24 -18.89 -12.10
C MET A 1 -13.29 -19.35 -10.66
N ALA A 2 -12.49 -18.75 -9.77
CA ALA A 2 -12.45 -19.17 -8.37
C ALA A 2 -13.64 -18.55 -7.61
N THR A 3 -14.32 -19.41 -6.87
CA THR A 3 -15.53 -19.23 -6.10
C THR A 3 -15.29 -18.44 -4.81
N GLY A 4 -16.09 -17.41 -4.57
CA GLY A 4 -16.90 -17.25 -3.34
C GLY A 4 -16.30 -17.46 -1.94
N ASP A 5 -15.01 -17.26 -1.69
CA ASP A 5 -14.54 -17.15 -0.32
C ASP A 5 -14.85 -15.73 0.19
N ASP A 6 -15.91 -15.61 0.98
CA ASP A 6 -16.19 -14.39 1.74
C ASP A 6 -15.09 -14.24 2.80
N TYR A 7 -14.14 -13.33 2.59
CA TYR A 7 -13.06 -13.14 3.55
C TYR A 7 -13.62 -12.54 4.84
N ASN A 8 -13.30 -13.16 5.97
CA ASN A 8 -13.55 -12.54 7.27
C ASN A 8 -12.57 -11.38 7.48
N ILE A 9 -13.10 -10.18 7.74
CA ILE A 9 -12.29 -8.97 7.90
C ILE A 9 -11.35 -9.06 9.11
N ASP A 10 -11.77 -9.70 10.21
CA ASP A 10 -10.94 -9.84 11.41
C ASP A 10 -9.74 -10.74 11.14
N ASP A 11 -9.92 -11.76 10.30
CA ASP A 11 -8.81 -12.61 9.87
C ASP A 11 -7.87 -11.83 8.96
N LEU A 12 -8.39 -11.01 8.03
CA LEU A 12 -7.56 -10.11 7.23
C LEU A 12 -6.76 -9.12 8.09
N PHE A 13 -7.35 -8.56 9.15
CA PHE A 13 -6.62 -7.70 10.09
C PHE A 13 -5.52 -8.45 10.85
N ARG A 14 -5.75 -9.71 11.24
CA ARG A 14 -4.73 -10.57 11.87
C ARG A 14 -3.61 -10.93 10.90
N GLU A 15 -3.94 -11.34 9.69
CA GLU A 15 -2.98 -11.59 8.63
C GLU A 15 -2.18 -10.32 8.31
N ALA A 16 -2.84 -9.16 8.36
CA ALA A 16 -2.23 -7.85 8.25
C ALA A 16 -1.38 -7.43 9.46
N GLN A 17 -1.25 -8.24 10.52
CA GLN A 17 -0.19 -8.14 11.54
C GLN A 17 1.07 -8.94 11.22
N SER A 18 1.00 -10.06 10.48
CA SER A 18 2.16 -10.93 10.17
C SER A 18 2.74 -10.88 8.74
N ARG A 19 1.93 -10.77 7.68
CA ARG A 19 2.36 -10.64 6.27
C ARG A 19 1.63 -9.57 5.42
N TRP A 20 2.23 -9.12 4.32
CA TRP A 20 1.48 -8.32 3.35
C TRP A 20 0.21 -9.06 2.90
N LEU A 21 -0.90 -8.33 2.79
CA LEU A 21 -2.11 -8.89 2.20
C LEU A 21 -1.86 -9.25 0.74
N LYS A 22 -2.43 -10.38 0.30
CA LYS A 22 -2.37 -10.83 -1.09
C LYS A 22 -3.21 -9.89 -1.96
N PRO A 23 -2.90 -9.73 -3.26
CA PRO A 23 -3.67 -8.87 -4.15
C PRO A 23 -5.18 -9.16 -4.12
N VAL A 24 -5.58 -10.43 -4.06
CA VAL A 24 -7.00 -10.82 -4.01
C VAL A 24 -7.69 -10.38 -2.71
N GLU A 25 -6.98 -10.42 -1.57
CA GLU A 25 -7.49 -9.98 -0.26
C GLU A 25 -7.66 -8.45 -0.24
N VAL A 26 -6.68 -7.73 -0.79
CA VAL A 26 -6.75 -6.27 -0.94
C VAL A 26 -7.92 -5.87 -1.85
N MET A 27 -8.08 -6.54 -2.98
CA MET A 27 -9.18 -6.28 -3.91
C MET A 27 -10.54 -6.52 -3.25
N TYR A 28 -10.67 -7.59 -2.46
CA TYR A 28 -11.88 -7.87 -1.70
C TYR A 28 -12.23 -6.71 -0.74
N ILE A 29 -11.26 -6.19 0.04
CA ILE A 29 -11.50 -5.05 0.95
C ILE A 29 -11.96 -3.82 0.17
N LEU A 30 -11.30 -3.49 -0.94
CA LEU A 30 -11.62 -2.30 -1.75
C LEU A 30 -13.02 -2.39 -2.40
N GLN A 31 -13.41 -3.58 -2.88
CA GLN A 31 -14.73 -3.80 -3.48
C GLN A 31 -15.86 -3.75 -2.45
N ASN A 32 -15.59 -4.17 -1.21
CA ASN A 32 -16.55 -4.19 -0.09
C ASN A 32 -16.37 -3.00 0.87
N HIS A 33 -15.81 -1.88 0.39
CA HIS A 33 -15.50 -0.70 1.21
C HIS A 33 -16.72 -0.10 1.93
N ASP A 34 -17.91 -0.28 1.40
CA ASP A 34 -19.20 0.15 1.97
C ASP A 34 -19.48 -0.50 3.33
N LYS A 35 -18.88 -1.66 3.60
CA LYS A 35 -18.97 -2.35 4.90
C LYS A 35 -18.04 -1.76 5.96
N TYR A 36 -17.11 -0.88 5.58
CA TYR A 36 -16.04 -0.40 6.45
C TYR A 36 -16.06 1.11 6.60
N GLN A 37 -15.63 1.60 7.76
CA GLN A 37 -15.51 3.04 7.99
C GLN A 37 -14.23 3.58 7.36
N PHE A 38 -14.38 4.67 6.60
CA PHE A 38 -13.22 5.43 6.14
C PHE A 38 -12.57 6.20 7.28
N THR A 39 -11.25 6.16 7.32
CA THR A 39 -10.44 7.01 8.18
C THR A 39 -10.56 8.47 7.70
N GLN A 40 -10.92 9.37 8.63
CA GLN A 40 -11.24 10.76 8.31
C GLN A 40 -10.03 11.71 8.43
N GLU A 41 -8.95 11.27 9.07
CA GLU A 41 -7.71 12.02 9.25
C GLU A 41 -6.47 11.14 9.02
N PRO A 42 -5.32 11.71 8.61
CA PRO A 42 -4.10 10.92 8.45
C PRO A 42 -3.62 10.38 9.81
N PRO A 43 -3.32 9.08 9.93
CA PRO A 43 -2.83 8.50 11.18
C PRO A 43 -1.49 9.11 11.55
N GLN A 44 -1.17 9.22 12.84
CA GLN A 44 0.10 9.78 13.31
C GLN A 44 1.04 8.65 13.72
N GLN A 45 2.12 8.46 12.94
CA GLN A 45 3.12 7.41 13.10
C GLN A 45 2.51 6.02 13.33
N PRO A 46 1.67 5.53 12.40
CA PRO A 46 1.03 4.22 12.52
C PRO A 46 2.08 3.11 12.68
N THR A 47 1.78 2.13 13.54
CA THR A 47 2.68 1.01 13.85
C THR A 47 2.63 -0.08 12.77
N SER A 48 3.62 -0.97 12.81
CA SER A 48 3.63 -2.18 11.96
C SER A 48 2.34 -2.97 12.15
N GLY A 49 1.79 -3.44 11.05
CA GLY A 49 0.59 -4.25 10.97
C GLY A 49 -0.72 -3.46 10.82
N SER A 50 -0.67 -2.13 10.90
CA SER A 50 -1.88 -1.30 10.80
C SER A 50 -2.40 -1.18 9.36
N LEU A 51 -3.74 -1.12 9.25
CA LEU A 51 -4.48 -0.93 8.01
C LEU A 51 -5.42 0.27 8.13
N PHE A 52 -5.49 1.08 7.08
CA PHE A 52 -6.40 2.23 7.01
C PHE A 52 -7.05 2.31 5.64
N LEU A 53 -8.35 2.60 5.63
CA LEU A 53 -9.12 2.78 4.41
C LEU A 53 -9.45 4.26 4.25
N PHE A 54 -9.13 4.84 3.10
CA PHE A 54 -9.36 6.26 2.82
C PHE A 54 -10.19 6.44 1.56
N ASN A 55 -11.02 7.48 1.58
CA ASN A 55 -11.55 8.06 0.35
C ASN A 55 -10.64 9.25 -0.04
N ARG A 56 -9.78 9.05 -1.04
CA ARG A 56 -8.78 10.07 -1.46
C ARG A 56 -9.40 11.33 -2.06
N ARG A 57 -10.68 11.30 -2.46
CA ARG A 57 -11.41 12.49 -2.92
C ARG A 57 -11.74 13.42 -1.75
N VAL A 58 -11.97 12.84 -0.57
CA VAL A 58 -12.26 13.56 0.68
C VAL A 58 -10.96 13.93 1.39
N LEU A 59 -10.10 12.95 1.67
CA LEU A 59 -8.83 13.17 2.37
C LEU A 59 -7.64 13.03 1.41
N ARG A 60 -7.33 14.11 0.67
CA ARG A 60 -6.26 14.12 -0.34
C ARG A 60 -4.86 13.88 0.22
N PHE A 61 -4.62 14.29 1.46
CA PHE A 61 -3.31 14.24 2.12
C PHE A 61 -3.17 13.10 3.13
N PHE A 62 -3.86 11.97 2.91
CA PHE A 62 -3.83 10.79 3.78
C PHE A 62 -2.41 10.23 4.04
N ARG A 63 -1.44 10.55 3.18
CA ARG A 63 -0.03 10.16 3.31
C ARG A 63 0.79 11.01 4.29
N ARG A 64 0.21 12.08 4.86
CA ARG A 64 0.85 12.90 5.90
C ARG A 64 0.77 12.18 7.25
N ASP A 65 1.40 11.02 7.31
CA ASP A 65 1.25 10.05 8.40
C ASP A 65 2.31 10.17 9.51
N GLY A 66 3.08 11.26 9.51
CA GLY A 66 4.10 11.54 10.53
C GLY A 66 5.37 10.71 10.44
N HIS A 67 5.47 9.76 9.50
CA HIS A 67 6.70 9.03 9.23
C HIS A 67 7.63 9.80 8.30
N ASN A 68 8.93 9.69 8.53
CA ASN A 68 9.95 10.15 7.59
C ASN A 68 10.19 9.04 6.55
N TRP A 69 9.64 9.25 5.37
CA TRP A 69 9.85 8.36 4.23
C TRP A 69 11.10 8.77 3.45
N ARG A 70 11.82 7.78 2.94
CA ARG A 70 12.97 8.00 2.07
C ARG A 70 12.58 8.91 0.93
N LYS A 71 13.40 9.92 0.67
CA LYS A 71 13.19 10.89 -0.40
C LYS A 71 13.96 10.51 -1.66
N LYS A 72 13.49 11.02 -2.79
CA LYS A 72 14.21 11.02 -4.07
C LYS A 72 15.50 11.84 -3.94
N LYS A 73 16.36 11.77 -4.95
CA LYS A 73 17.65 12.49 -4.98
C LYS A 73 17.50 14.00 -4.82
N ASP A 74 16.35 14.56 -5.16
CA ASP A 74 16.03 15.98 -4.97
C ASP A 74 15.84 16.39 -3.49
N GLY A 75 15.75 15.42 -2.57
CA GLY A 75 15.55 15.64 -1.14
C GLY A 75 14.18 16.23 -0.76
N ARG A 76 13.23 16.31 -1.69
CA ARG A 76 11.93 16.95 -1.50
C ARG A 76 10.78 15.97 -1.61
N THR A 77 10.80 15.12 -2.63
CA THR A 77 9.70 14.20 -2.91
C THR A 77 9.98 12.84 -2.30
N VAL A 78 8.96 12.19 -1.73
CA VAL A 78 9.10 10.80 -1.26
C VAL A 78 9.41 9.88 -2.44
N GLY A 79 10.41 9.03 -2.29
CA GLY A 79 10.75 7.99 -3.26
C GLY A 79 9.74 6.85 -3.14
N GLU A 80 8.73 6.86 -4.01
CA GLU A 80 7.73 5.80 -4.07
C GLU A 80 7.93 4.97 -5.32
N ALA A 81 8.12 3.66 -5.15
CA ALA A 81 8.08 2.71 -6.27
C ALA A 81 6.63 2.38 -6.58
N HIS A 82 6.28 2.31 -7.87
CA HIS A 82 4.92 2.03 -8.32
C HIS A 82 4.87 0.70 -9.05
N GLU A 83 3.96 -0.17 -8.64
CA GLU A 83 3.73 -1.47 -9.27
C GLU A 83 2.25 -1.67 -9.59
N ARG A 84 1.95 -2.45 -10.63
CA ARG A 84 0.61 -2.98 -10.87
C ARG A 84 0.54 -4.44 -10.46
N LEU A 85 -0.35 -4.75 -9.53
CA LEU A 85 -0.52 -6.11 -9.02
C LEU A 85 -1.61 -6.84 -9.79
N LYS A 86 -1.37 -8.12 -10.04
CA LYS A 86 -2.33 -9.01 -10.68
C LYS A 86 -3.21 -9.72 -9.66
N VAL A 87 -4.49 -9.83 -9.97
CA VAL A 87 -5.43 -10.75 -9.30
C VAL A 87 -5.78 -11.83 -10.30
N GLY A 88 -5.37 -13.07 -10.01
CA GLY A 88 -5.31 -14.11 -11.04
C GLY A 88 -4.30 -13.72 -12.12
N THR A 89 -4.78 -13.53 -13.36
CA THR A 89 -3.93 -13.21 -14.52
C THR A 89 -4.03 -11.75 -14.97
N VAL A 90 -4.91 -10.95 -14.37
CA VAL A 90 -5.25 -9.60 -14.82
C VAL A 90 -4.68 -8.57 -13.86
N GLU A 91 -4.03 -7.52 -14.36
CA GLU A 91 -3.66 -6.35 -13.54
C GLU A 91 -4.93 -5.69 -13.00
N ALA A 92 -5.02 -5.55 -11.68
CA ALA A 92 -6.24 -5.07 -11.03
C ALA A 92 -5.99 -3.93 -10.04
N LEU A 93 -4.78 -3.84 -9.48
CA LEU A 93 -4.46 -2.88 -8.41
C LEU A 93 -3.20 -2.08 -8.77
N ASN A 94 -3.20 -0.80 -8.44
CA ASN A 94 -1.96 -0.05 -8.22
C ASN A 94 -1.45 -0.36 -6.80
N CYS A 95 -0.14 -0.46 -6.64
CA CYS A 95 0.53 -0.57 -5.34
C CYS A 95 1.74 0.36 -5.30
N TYR A 96 1.72 1.33 -4.39
CA TYR A 96 2.81 2.29 -4.21
C TYR A 96 3.54 1.98 -2.91
N TYR A 97 4.87 1.85 -3.00
CA TYR A 97 5.75 1.42 -1.92
C TYR A 97 6.58 2.60 -1.44
N ALA A 98 6.55 2.89 -0.15
CA ALA A 98 7.46 3.83 0.49
C ALA A 98 8.27 3.10 1.57
N HIS A 99 9.56 3.43 1.66
CA HIS A 99 10.49 2.89 2.65
C HIS A 99 10.82 3.97 3.69
N GLY A 100 10.89 3.59 4.96
CA GLY A 100 11.33 4.49 6.02
C GLY A 100 12.73 5.01 5.74
N GLU A 101 12.96 6.29 6.00
CA GLU A 101 14.26 6.92 5.78
C GLU A 101 15.31 6.37 6.76
N GLN A 102 14.97 6.30 8.04
CA GLN A 102 15.86 5.80 9.09
C GLN A 102 15.76 4.27 9.25
N ASN A 103 14.58 3.70 9.01
CA ASN A 103 14.33 2.26 9.08
C ASN A 103 13.83 1.73 7.72
N PRO A 104 14.73 1.24 6.85
CA PRO A 104 14.36 0.74 5.52
C PRO A 104 13.47 -0.51 5.52
N THR A 105 13.43 -1.25 6.64
CA THR A 105 12.58 -2.44 6.77
C THR A 105 11.15 -2.08 7.14
N PHE A 106 10.92 -0.87 7.66
CA PHE A 106 9.60 -0.29 7.83
C PHE A 106 9.11 0.31 6.52
N GLN A 107 7.94 -0.13 6.08
CA GLN A 107 7.40 0.17 4.77
C GLN A 107 5.92 0.51 4.85
N ARG A 108 5.48 1.30 3.88
CA ARG A 108 4.07 1.58 3.61
C ARG A 108 3.75 1.13 2.20
N ARG A 109 2.65 0.37 2.05
CA ARG A 109 2.03 0.08 0.75
C ARG A 109 0.66 0.76 0.67
N SER A 110 0.46 1.55 -0.38
CA SER A 110 -0.85 2.13 -0.70
C SER A 110 -1.43 1.44 -1.92
N TYR A 111 -2.65 0.91 -1.80
CA TYR A 111 -3.34 0.17 -2.84
C TYR A 111 -4.62 0.87 -3.28
N TRP A 112 -4.91 0.85 -4.57
CA TRP A 112 -6.24 1.19 -5.11
C TRP A 112 -6.47 0.44 -6.42
N MET A 113 -7.75 0.22 -6.76
CA MET A 113 -8.11 -0.49 -7.98
C MET A 113 -7.79 0.34 -9.23
N LEU A 114 -7.44 -0.35 -10.32
CA LEU A 114 -7.34 0.25 -11.65
C LEU A 114 -8.71 0.61 -12.23
N ASP A 115 -9.77 -0.03 -11.73
CA ASP A 115 -11.16 0.30 -12.08
C ASP A 115 -11.50 1.74 -11.62
N PRO A 116 -11.88 2.65 -12.54
CA PRO A 116 -12.26 4.03 -12.21
C PRO A 116 -13.43 4.16 -11.23
N ALA A 117 -14.30 3.15 -11.11
CA ALA A 117 -15.38 3.16 -10.14
C ALA A 117 -14.83 3.14 -8.70
N TYR A 118 -13.73 2.42 -8.47
CA TYR A 118 -13.15 2.20 -7.14
C TYR A 118 -11.83 2.93 -6.92
N GLU A 119 -11.29 3.63 -7.92
CA GLU A 119 -9.98 4.30 -7.86
C GLU A 119 -9.81 5.25 -6.66
N HIS A 120 -10.92 5.77 -6.14
CA HIS A 120 -10.95 6.77 -5.09
C HIS A 120 -10.78 6.17 -3.69
N ILE A 121 -10.90 4.84 -3.57
CA ILE A 121 -10.79 4.07 -2.34
C ILE A 121 -9.35 3.57 -2.26
N VAL A 122 -8.67 3.94 -1.18
CA VAL A 122 -7.27 3.60 -0.97
C VAL A 122 -7.15 2.80 0.32
N LEU A 123 -6.58 1.60 0.24
CA LEU A 123 -6.14 0.85 1.41
C LEU A 123 -4.66 1.12 1.64
N VAL A 124 -4.28 1.53 2.85
CA VAL A 124 -2.89 1.74 3.25
C VAL A 124 -2.52 0.70 4.30
N HIS A 125 -1.41 0.01 4.08
CA HIS A 125 -0.87 -1.02 4.97
C HIS A 125 0.56 -0.67 5.37
N TYR A 126 0.83 -0.69 6.67
CA TYR A 126 2.15 -0.45 7.25
C TYR A 126 2.75 -1.74 7.77
N ARG A 127 4.04 -2.00 7.50
CA ARG A 127 4.74 -3.14 8.08
C ARG A 127 6.21 -2.91 8.27
N GLU A 128 6.71 -3.45 9.37
CA GLU A 128 8.10 -3.82 9.53
C GLU A 128 8.33 -5.21 8.94
N THR A 129 9.40 -5.34 8.15
CA THR A 129 9.80 -6.59 7.50
C THR A 129 11.05 -7.15 8.18
N SER A 130 11.19 -8.47 8.21
CA SER A 130 12.32 -9.13 8.89
C SER A 130 13.66 -8.89 8.19
N GLU A 131 13.67 -8.62 6.88
CA GLU A 131 14.89 -8.38 6.10
C GLU A 131 14.65 -7.44 4.91
N VAL A 132 15.70 -6.72 4.48
CA VAL A 132 15.71 -6.03 3.18
C VAL A 132 15.80 -7.08 2.07
N THR A 133 14.65 -7.49 1.55
CA THR A 133 14.59 -8.50 0.48
C THR A 133 15.25 -8.00 -0.81
N LEU A 134 15.80 -8.89 -1.64
CA LEU A 134 16.32 -8.55 -2.98
C LEU A 134 15.31 -7.77 -3.84
N HIS A 135 14.02 -8.09 -3.69
CA HIS A 135 12.93 -7.33 -4.33
C HIS A 135 12.91 -5.86 -3.91
N ASN A 136 13.14 -5.56 -2.61
CA ASN A 136 13.23 -4.19 -2.09
C ASN A 136 14.41 -3.44 -2.74
N LEU A 137 15.55 -4.11 -2.94
CA LEU A 137 16.72 -3.55 -3.62
C LEU A 137 16.48 -3.30 -5.13
N ILE A 138 15.66 -4.13 -5.78
CA ILE A 138 15.35 -4.00 -7.21
C ILE A 138 14.39 -2.83 -7.45
N LEU A 139 13.34 -2.68 -6.63
CA LEU A 139 12.43 -1.53 -6.71
C LEU A 139 13.18 -0.21 -6.47
N ASP A 140 14.11 -0.19 -5.51
CA ASP A 140 15.03 0.94 -5.28
C ASP A 140 15.88 1.28 -6.51
N LYS A 141 16.29 0.28 -7.30
CA LYS A 141 17.11 0.48 -8.49
C LYS A 141 16.30 0.98 -9.69
N HIS A 142 15.03 0.59 -9.82
CA HIS A 142 14.18 1.06 -10.91
C HIS A 142 13.79 2.54 -10.78
N ASP A 143 13.62 3.08 -9.56
CA ASP A 143 13.50 4.54 -9.35
C ASP A 143 14.84 5.27 -9.62
N ASN A 144 15.96 4.54 -9.62
CA ASN A 144 17.28 5.06 -9.98
C ASN A 144 17.64 4.91 -11.47
N SER A 145 16.81 4.26 -12.30
CA SER A 145 17.13 3.94 -13.69
C SER A 145 16.24 4.62 -14.74
N THR A 146 15.60 5.73 -14.43
CA THR A 146 15.05 6.64 -15.45
C THR A 146 15.99 7.82 -15.62
N LEU A 147 17.06 7.60 -16.38
CA LEU A 147 17.73 8.52 -17.30
C LEU A 147 19.04 7.89 -17.79
N SER A 148 18.98 7.17 -18.91
CA SER A 148 20.10 7.09 -19.85
C SER A 148 19.61 6.69 -21.25
N TYR A 149 19.79 7.66 -22.16
CA TYR A 149 19.48 7.74 -23.60
C TYR A 149 18.02 7.86 -24.03
#